data_AF-A0A961X8L4-F1
#
_entry.id   AF-A0A961X8L4-F1
#
_cell.length_a   1.000
_cell.length_b   1.000
_cell.length_c   1.000
_cell.angle_alpha   90.00
_cell.angle_beta   90.00
_cell.angle_gamma   90.00
#
_symmetry.space_group_name_H-M   'P 1'
#
loop_
_entity.id
_entity.type
_entity.pdbx_description
1 polymer ?
#
loop_
_entity_poly.entity_id
_entity_poly.type
_entity_poly.pdbx_seq_one_letter_code
_entity_poly.pdbx_strand_id
1 'polypeptide(L)'
;MFDTILDRIGRRLASLLVKQAPGYQPYTPSDYDTLSGILEPGDVLLVEGDQIISGTIKYLTQSTWSHAAFYIGDALVGENDRDDINAPRLIEVTIGEGCSAVPLARYQRYNTRICRPYRLTEEDRRKIVE
;
A
#
# COMPACT_ATOMS: atom_id res chain seq x y z
N MET A 1 -23.22 14.28 -20.89
CA MET A 1 -22.62 13.60 -22.07
C MET A 1 -21.12 13.85 -22.16
N PHE A 2 -20.65 15.10 -21.98
CA PHE A 2 -19.21 15.42 -21.89
C PHE A 2 -18.51 14.78 -20.68
N ASP A 3 -19.17 14.76 -19.51
CA ASP A 3 -18.63 14.13 -18.29
C ASP A 3 -18.31 12.65 -18.51
N THR A 4 -19.18 11.93 -19.21
CA THR A 4 -18.99 10.50 -19.52
C THR A 4 -17.77 10.24 -20.42
N ILE A 5 -17.44 11.16 -21.33
CA ILE A 5 -16.28 11.05 -22.22
C ILE A 5 -14.99 11.33 -21.44
N LEU A 6 -14.98 12.41 -20.65
CA LEU A 6 -13.87 12.77 -19.77
C LEU A 6 -13.59 11.67 -18.75
N ASP A 7 -14.63 11.10 -18.13
CA ASP A 7 -14.53 9.97 -17.21
C ASP A 7 -13.90 8.74 -17.85
N ARG A 8 -14.25 8.47 -19.11
CA ARG A 8 -13.72 7.31 -19.84
C ARG A 8 -12.25 7.51 -20.21
N ILE A 9 -11.88 8.73 -20.58
CA ILE A 9 -10.47 9.12 -20.81
C ILE A 9 -9.69 9.02 -19.51
N GLY A 10 -10.21 9.57 -18.42
CA GLY A 10 -9.60 9.54 -17.09
C GLY A 10 -9.34 8.12 -16.61
N ARG A 11 -10.35 7.22 -16.70
CA ARG A 11 -10.19 5.80 -16.37
C ARG A 11 -9.14 5.11 -17.24
N ARG A 12 -9.06 5.45 -18.52
CA ARG A 12 -8.06 4.88 -19.42
C ARG A 12 -6.65 5.36 -19.06
N LEU A 13 -6.48 6.63 -18.73
CA LEU A 13 -5.19 7.17 -18.26
C LEU A 13 -4.78 6.53 -16.92
N ALA A 14 -5.69 6.43 -15.96
CA ALA A 14 -5.45 5.72 -14.69
C ALA A 14 -4.98 4.28 -14.96
N SER A 15 -5.66 3.55 -15.84
CA SER A 15 -5.30 2.17 -16.19
C SER A 15 -3.94 2.05 -16.87
N LEU A 16 -3.41 3.12 -17.48
CA LEU A 16 -2.06 3.13 -18.05
C LEU A 16 -1.03 3.41 -16.96
N LEU A 17 -1.28 4.39 -16.10
CA LEU A 17 -0.35 4.82 -15.05
C LEU A 17 -0.11 3.75 -13.98
N VAL A 18 -1.11 2.92 -13.71
CA VAL A 18 -1.06 1.83 -12.71
C VAL A 18 -0.39 0.56 -13.24
N LYS A 19 -0.07 0.47 -14.55
CA LYS A 19 0.64 -0.69 -15.09
C LYS A 19 2.05 -0.77 -14.51
N GLN A 20 2.51 -2.00 -14.28
CA GLN A 20 3.90 -2.27 -13.93
C GLN A 20 4.82 -1.78 -15.05
N ALA A 21 5.87 -1.07 -14.67
CA ALA A 21 6.90 -0.60 -15.57
C ALA A 21 7.73 -1.82 -16.07
N PRO A 22 8.01 -1.89 -17.37
CA PRO A 22 8.80 -2.99 -17.93
C PRO A 22 10.21 -3.02 -17.32
N GLY A 23 10.66 -4.19 -16.88
CA GLY A 23 12.02 -4.42 -16.39
C GLY A 23 12.23 -4.23 -14.88
N TYR A 24 11.17 -4.01 -14.09
CA TYR A 24 11.31 -4.06 -12.63
C TYR A 24 11.53 -5.50 -12.15
N GLN A 25 12.68 -5.74 -11.54
CA GLN A 25 12.99 -6.95 -10.78
C GLN A 25 13.30 -6.48 -9.35
N PRO A 26 12.55 -6.92 -8.33
CA PRO A 26 12.88 -6.55 -6.96
C PRO A 26 14.27 -7.08 -6.63
N TYR A 27 15.19 -6.15 -6.40
CA TYR A 27 16.62 -6.42 -6.21
C TYR A 27 16.92 -7.14 -4.88
N THR A 28 16.00 -7.06 -3.91
CA THR A 28 16.10 -7.70 -2.60
C THR A 28 14.76 -8.34 -2.24
N PRO A 29 14.70 -9.65 -1.97
CA PRO A 29 13.48 -10.25 -1.42
C PRO A 29 13.24 -9.67 -0.02
N SER A 30 12.04 -9.11 0.18
CA SER A 30 11.55 -8.72 1.50
C SER A 30 11.22 -10.00 2.28
N ASP A 31 11.69 -10.06 3.53
CA ASP A 31 11.30 -11.12 4.46
C ASP A 31 9.90 -10.79 5.00
N TYR A 32 8.89 -11.37 4.35
CA TYR A 32 7.49 -11.18 4.68
C TYR A 32 7.18 -11.58 6.12
N ASP A 33 7.74 -12.71 6.59
CA ASP A 33 7.44 -13.24 7.93
C ASP A 33 7.98 -12.29 9.01
N THR A 34 9.21 -11.81 8.81
CA THR A 34 9.79 -10.78 9.69
C THR A 34 9.01 -9.46 9.63
N LEU A 35 8.61 -9.00 8.44
CA LEU A 35 7.81 -7.78 8.28
C LEU A 35 6.47 -7.91 9.01
N SER A 36 5.74 -9.00 8.79
CA SER A 36 4.44 -9.27 9.40
C SER A 36 4.53 -9.40 10.92
N GLY A 37 5.62 -9.95 11.45
CA GLY A 37 5.83 -10.10 12.89
C GLY A 37 6.21 -8.81 13.62
N ILE A 38 6.71 -7.79 12.92
CA ILE A 38 7.16 -6.52 13.52
C ILE A 38 6.11 -5.41 13.40
N LEU A 39 5.25 -5.45 12.38
CA LEU A 39 4.24 -4.41 12.13
C LEU A 39 3.25 -4.27 13.30
N GLU A 40 2.99 -3.02 13.69
CA GLU A 40 2.03 -2.64 14.72
C GLU A 40 0.90 -1.79 14.11
N PRO A 41 -0.36 -1.98 14.52
CA PRO A 41 -1.46 -1.10 14.10
C PRO A 41 -1.09 0.38 14.31
N GLY A 42 -1.27 1.18 13.26
CA GLY A 42 -0.83 2.58 13.24
C GLY A 42 0.48 2.82 12.48
N ASP A 43 1.24 1.77 12.13
CA ASP A 43 2.43 1.89 11.30
C ASP A 43 2.08 2.30 9.86
N VAL A 44 2.97 3.09 9.24
CA VAL A 44 2.92 3.36 7.79
C VAL A 44 3.99 2.52 7.10
N LEU A 45 3.57 1.69 6.14
CA LEU A 45 4.44 0.92 5.28
C LEU A 45 4.78 1.75 4.03
N LEU A 46 6.04 2.18 3.91
CA LEU A 46 6.54 2.76 2.66
C LEU A 46 6.95 1.65 1.70
N VAL A 47 6.58 1.80 0.44
CA VAL A 47 6.80 0.80 -0.60
C VAL A 47 7.52 1.44 -1.78
N GLU A 48 8.56 0.77 -2.26
CA GLU A 48 9.18 1.07 -3.54
C GLU A 48 8.33 0.49 -4.69
N GLY A 49 7.31 1.22 -5.12
CA GLY A 49 6.40 0.79 -6.18
C GLY A 49 7.06 0.64 -7.54
N ASP A 50 6.47 -0.20 -8.37
CA ASP A 50 6.94 -0.58 -9.71
C ASP A 50 6.01 -0.12 -10.83
N GLN A 51 4.99 0.67 -10.53
CA GLN A 51 4.06 1.19 -11.53
C GLN A 51 4.70 2.31 -12.36
N ILE A 52 4.15 2.61 -13.53
CA ILE A 52 4.63 3.73 -14.37
C ILE A 52 4.62 5.03 -13.57
N ILE A 53 3.54 5.30 -12.80
CA ILE A 53 3.47 6.48 -11.95
C ILE A 53 4.52 6.48 -10.82
N SER A 54 4.94 5.31 -10.34
CA SER A 54 5.95 5.18 -9.31
C SER A 54 7.28 5.80 -9.76
N GLY A 55 7.66 5.65 -11.03
CA GLY A 55 8.86 6.28 -11.59
C GLY A 55 8.80 7.82 -11.52
N THR A 56 7.66 8.41 -11.88
CA THR A 56 7.44 9.86 -11.78
C THR A 56 7.49 10.36 -10.34
N ILE A 57 6.85 9.64 -9.41
CA ILE A 57 6.88 10.00 -7.98
C ILE A 57 8.33 10.00 -7.48
N LYS A 58 9.07 8.90 -7.67
CA LYS A 58 10.48 8.78 -7.25
C LYS A 58 11.34 9.91 -7.82
N TYR A 59 11.16 10.21 -9.11
CA TYR A 59 11.88 11.28 -9.80
C TYR A 59 11.55 12.67 -9.21
N LEU A 60 10.28 12.99 -8.98
CA LEU A 60 9.89 14.32 -8.48
C LEU A 60 10.28 14.53 -7.02
N THR A 61 10.12 13.51 -6.18
CA THR A 61 10.38 13.61 -4.75
C THR A 61 11.84 13.34 -4.38
N GLN A 62 12.66 12.87 -5.33
CA GLN A 62 14.03 12.42 -5.07
C GLN A 62 14.09 11.37 -3.94
N SER A 63 13.10 10.48 -3.91
CA SER A 63 12.92 9.43 -2.89
C SER A 63 12.80 8.08 -3.58
N THR A 64 13.25 7.01 -2.93
CA THR A 64 13.01 5.64 -3.41
C THR A 64 11.56 5.19 -3.15
N TRP A 65 10.89 5.79 -2.17
CA TRP A 65 9.51 5.45 -1.79
C TRP A 65 8.51 6.15 -2.70
N SER A 66 7.64 5.37 -3.34
CA SER A 66 6.64 5.91 -4.28
C SER A 66 5.21 5.59 -3.89
N HIS A 67 5.02 4.75 -2.87
CA HIS A 67 3.73 4.35 -2.36
C HIS A 67 3.78 4.21 -0.85
N ALA A 68 2.62 4.35 -0.21
CA ALA A 68 2.47 4.20 1.22
C ALA A 68 1.15 3.52 1.53
N ALA A 69 1.17 2.63 2.52
CA ALA A 69 -0.01 1.95 3.04
C ALA A 69 -0.04 2.04 4.56
N PHE A 70 -1.23 2.12 5.14
CA PHE A 70 -1.45 2.23 6.57
C PHE A 70 -1.82 0.86 7.14
N TYR A 71 -1.07 0.39 8.15
CA TYR A 71 -1.31 -0.92 8.74
C TYR A 71 -2.37 -0.86 9.83
N ILE A 72 -3.45 -1.64 9.63
CA ILE A 72 -4.62 -1.70 10.52
C ILE A 72 -4.65 -2.98 11.37
N GLY A 73 -3.66 -3.86 11.21
CA GLY A 73 -3.69 -5.19 11.82
C GLY A 73 -4.93 -5.97 11.40
N ASP A 74 -5.57 -6.64 12.35
CA ASP A 74 -6.75 -7.47 12.11
C ASP A 74 -8.09 -6.69 12.24
N ALA A 75 -8.09 -5.36 12.18
CA ALA A 75 -9.30 -4.55 12.40
C ALA A 75 -10.47 -4.89 11.46
N LEU A 76 -10.17 -5.36 10.24
CA LEU A 76 -11.17 -5.79 9.25
C LEU A 76 -11.23 -7.32 9.06
N VAL A 77 -10.50 -8.09 9.90
CA VAL A 77 -10.32 -9.54 9.73
C VAL A 77 -11.20 -10.30 10.71
N GLY A 78 -12.01 -11.23 10.20
CA GLY A 78 -12.83 -12.11 11.04
C GLY A 78 -11.98 -13.11 11.84
N GLU A 79 -12.51 -13.63 12.93
CA GLU A 79 -11.76 -14.56 13.82
C GLU A 79 -11.23 -15.80 13.09
N ASN A 80 -11.96 -16.30 12.09
CA ASN A 80 -11.58 -17.48 11.31
C ASN A 80 -10.50 -17.19 10.26
N ASP A 81 -10.24 -15.91 9.95
CA ASP A 81 -9.39 -15.49 8.83
C ASP A 81 -8.05 -14.90 9.31
N ARG A 82 -7.76 -14.96 10.63
CA ARG A 82 -6.52 -14.41 11.21
C ARG A 82 -5.26 -15.04 10.64
N ASP A 83 -5.31 -16.31 10.26
CA ASP A 83 -4.16 -16.99 9.65
C ASP A 83 -4.15 -16.86 8.11
N ASP A 84 -5.15 -16.21 7.50
CA ASP A 84 -5.18 -15.98 6.06
C ASP A 84 -4.21 -14.85 5.67
N ILE A 85 -3.24 -15.20 4.84
CA ILE A 85 -2.28 -14.26 4.24
C ILE A 85 -2.96 -13.24 3.31
N ASN A 86 -4.16 -13.55 2.80
CA ASN A 86 -4.95 -12.67 1.95
C ASN A 86 -5.94 -11.80 2.72
N ALA A 87 -5.98 -11.91 4.05
CA ALA A 87 -6.81 -11.04 4.87
C ALA A 87 -6.35 -9.57 4.75
N PRO A 88 -7.30 -8.61 4.65
CA PRO A 88 -6.97 -7.20 4.47
C PRO A 88 -6.39 -6.60 5.75
N ARG A 89 -5.11 -6.21 5.70
CA ARG A 89 -4.35 -5.64 6.84
C ARG A 89 -3.77 -4.25 6.58
N LEU A 90 -3.90 -3.77 5.34
CA LEU A 90 -3.42 -2.49 4.90
C LEU A 90 -4.56 -1.66 4.32
N ILE A 91 -4.56 -0.36 4.60
CA ILE A 91 -5.36 0.63 3.90
C ILE A 91 -4.45 1.42 2.97
N GLU A 92 -4.83 1.55 1.71
CA GLU A 92 -4.05 2.32 0.74
C GLU A 92 -4.93 3.10 -0.21
N VAL A 93 -4.31 4.08 -0.88
CA VAL A 93 -4.98 4.86 -1.92
C VAL A 93 -4.20 4.72 -3.22
N THR A 94 -4.85 4.17 -4.25
CA THR A 94 -4.26 4.02 -5.58
C THR A 94 -5.05 4.81 -6.62
N ILE A 95 -4.39 5.20 -7.71
CA ILE A 95 -5.04 5.90 -8.81
C ILE A 95 -6.06 4.96 -9.46
N GLY A 96 -7.33 5.37 -9.51
CA GLY A 96 -8.39 4.61 -10.17
C GLY A 96 -9.20 3.70 -9.24
N GLU A 97 -8.62 3.17 -8.17
CA GLU A 97 -9.37 2.40 -7.14
C GLU A 97 -9.76 3.27 -5.94
N GLY A 98 -9.01 4.34 -5.65
CA GLY A 98 -9.25 5.17 -4.48
C GLY A 98 -8.79 4.47 -3.19
N CYS A 99 -9.46 4.74 -2.07
CA CYS A 99 -9.15 4.13 -0.79
C CYS A 99 -9.66 2.69 -0.75
N SER A 100 -8.77 1.73 -0.47
CA SER A 100 -9.10 0.31 -0.44
C SER A 100 -8.32 -0.43 0.64
N ALA A 101 -8.90 -1.53 1.12
CA ALA A 101 -8.25 -2.45 2.04
C ALA A 101 -7.61 -3.60 1.26
N VAL A 102 -6.35 -3.91 1.54
CA VAL A 102 -5.55 -4.89 0.79
C VAL A 102 -4.73 -5.78 1.73
N PRO A 103 -4.39 -7.01 1.34
CA PRO A 103 -3.54 -7.87 2.14
C PRO A 103 -2.10 -7.35 2.16
N LEU A 104 -1.42 -7.57 3.30
CA LEU A 104 0.02 -7.30 3.42
C LEU A 104 0.83 -8.08 2.36
N ALA A 105 0.36 -9.27 2.01
CA ALA A 105 0.97 -10.14 1.00
C ALA A 105 1.07 -9.51 -0.39
N ARG A 106 0.27 -8.47 -0.70
CA ARG A 106 0.42 -7.67 -1.93
C ARG A 106 1.85 -7.11 -2.06
N TYR A 107 2.51 -6.82 -0.94
CA TYR A 107 3.84 -6.20 -0.89
C TYR A 107 4.99 -7.13 -0.52
N GLN A 108 4.76 -8.44 -0.44
CA GLN A 108 5.76 -9.44 -0.01
C GLN A 108 7.08 -9.43 -0.81
N ARG A 109 7.04 -9.00 -2.08
CA ARG A 109 8.20 -8.96 -2.98
C ARG A 109 8.76 -7.55 -3.18
N TYR A 110 8.22 -6.56 -2.50
CA TYR A 110 8.63 -5.18 -2.66
C TYR A 110 9.66 -4.80 -1.61
N ASN A 111 10.51 -3.83 -1.94
CA ASN A 111 11.30 -3.16 -0.92
C ASN A 111 10.38 -2.30 -0.05
N THR A 112 10.45 -2.52 1.27
CA THR A 112 9.54 -1.92 2.25
C THR A 112 10.29 -1.26 3.39
N ARG A 113 9.73 -0.20 3.95
CA ARG A 113 10.20 0.42 5.19
C ARG A 113 9.04 0.73 6.12
N ILE A 114 9.17 0.33 7.38
CA ILE A 114 8.22 0.67 8.43
C ILE A 114 8.50 2.09 8.92
N CYS A 115 7.48 2.93 8.92
CA CYS A 115 7.46 4.24 9.55
C CYS A 115 6.54 4.19 10.76
N ARG A 116 7.15 4.02 11.94
CA ARG A 116 6.43 3.96 13.21
C ARG A 116 6.26 5.34 13.84
N PRO A 117 5.03 5.77 14.17
CA PRO A 117 4.79 7.01 14.88
C PRO A 117 5.31 6.94 16.33
N TYR A 118 6.07 7.95 16.76
CA TYR A 118 6.72 7.96 18.07
C TYR A 118 5.80 8.34 19.26
N ARG A 119 4.69 9.05 19.01
CA ARG A 119 3.84 9.64 20.07
C ARG A 119 2.36 9.26 20.03
N LEU A 120 2.01 8.18 19.32
CA LEU A 120 0.65 7.64 19.42
C LEU A 120 0.54 6.80 20.69
N THR A 121 -0.44 7.13 21.54
CA THR A 121 -0.81 6.28 22.65
C THR A 121 -1.54 5.03 22.15
N GLU A 122 -1.69 4.01 22.99
CA GLU A 122 -2.50 2.83 22.65
C GLU A 122 -3.96 3.18 22.37
N GLU A 123 -4.51 4.20 23.03
CA GLU A 123 -5.85 4.70 22.73
C GLU A 123 -5.89 5.32 21.33
N ASP A 124 -4.91 6.16 20.98
CA ASP A 124 -4.84 6.77 19.64
C ASP A 124 -4.70 5.70 18.56
N ARG A 125 -3.84 4.69 18.77
CA ARG A 125 -3.63 3.56 17.84
C ARG A 125 -4.90 2.78 17.58
N ARG A 126 -5.72 2.55 18.62
CA ARG A 126 -7.04 1.94 18.45
C ARG A 126 -7.99 2.84 17.67
N LYS A 127 -8.05 4.11 18.04
CA LYS A 127 -8.99 5.09 17.47
C LYS A 127 -8.81 5.33 15.97
N ILE A 128 -7.59 5.15 15.46
CA ILE A 128 -7.27 5.34 14.03
C ILE A 128 -7.54 4.09 13.18
N VAL A 129 -7.75 2.92 13.80
CA VAL A 129 -8.05 1.66 13.09
C VAL A 129 -9.50 1.17 13.27
N GLU A 130 -10.23 1.71 14.26
CA GLU A 130 -11.68 1.54 14.46
C GLU A 130 -12.51 2.29 13.38
#